data_AF-A0A536UIH0-F1
#
_entry.id   AF-A0A536UIH0-F1
#
_cell.length_a   1.000
_cell.length_b   1.000
_cell.length_c   1.000
_cell.angle_alpha   90.00
_cell.angle_beta   90.00
_cell.angle_gamma   90.00
#
_symmetry.space_group_name_H-M   'P 1'
#
loop_
_entity.id
_entity.type
_entity.pdbx_description
1 polymer ?
#
loop_
_entity_poly.entity_id
_entity_poly.type
_entity_poly.pdbx_seq_one_letter_code
_entity_poly.pdbx_strand_id
1 'polypeptide(L)'
;TFKESGYEGFNGLTWYGIVGPAKLPESITKKLNEEINKVLASPDLRDTFAAEALNVMPMTPPQFGKYIADEIAHWTTVARASKIEAE
;
A
#
# COMPACT_ATOMS: atom_id res chain seq x y z
N THR A 1 11.96 11.13 10.39
CA THR A 1 11.79 9.81 9.74
C THR A 1 12.93 8.89 10.13
N PHE A 2 12.81 7.56 10.00
CA PHE A 2 13.88 6.62 10.36
C PHE A 2 15.21 6.94 9.65
N LYS A 3 15.13 7.38 8.40
CA LYS A 3 16.27 7.89 7.63
C LYS A 3 16.96 9.09 8.30
N GLU A 4 16.22 10.08 8.77
CA GLU A 4 16.77 11.25 9.49
C GLU A 4 17.41 10.88 10.83
N SER A 5 17.06 9.71 11.38
CA SER A 5 17.63 9.16 12.61
C SER A 5 18.81 8.22 12.37
N GLY A 6 19.32 8.12 11.13
CA GLY A 6 20.49 7.31 10.78
C GLY A 6 20.18 5.85 10.42
N TYR A 7 18.90 5.46 10.35
CA TYR A 7 18.49 4.12 9.92
C TYR A 7 18.18 4.11 8.42
N GLU A 8 19.22 3.99 7.61
CA GLU A 8 19.07 3.88 6.16
C GLU A 8 18.37 2.57 5.77
N GLY A 9 17.47 2.66 4.79
CA GLY A 9 16.73 1.51 4.27
C GLY A 9 15.60 0.99 5.15
N PHE A 10 15.39 1.54 6.35
CA PHE A 10 14.26 1.18 7.20
C PHE A 10 13.02 2.01 6.83
N ASN A 11 12.01 1.35 6.26
CA ASN A 11 10.69 1.94 5.98
C ASN A 11 9.60 1.10 6.67
N GLY A 12 9.35 1.36 7.95
CA GLY A 12 8.36 0.64 8.76
C GLY A 12 6.93 1.19 8.66
N LEU A 13 6.56 1.83 7.54
CA LEU A 13 5.22 2.39 7.38
C LEU A 13 4.21 1.29 7.07
N THR A 14 3.21 1.14 7.93
CA THR A 14 2.05 0.29 7.65
C THR A 14 1.19 0.93 6.57
N TRP A 15 0.77 0.13 5.59
CA TRP A 15 -0.14 0.54 4.54
C TRP A 15 -1.35 -0.38 4.47
N TYR A 16 -2.43 0.12 3.89
CA TYR A 16 -3.67 -0.61 3.65
C TYR A 16 -4.02 -0.53 2.18
N GLY A 17 -4.72 -1.56 1.67
CA GLY A 17 -5.19 -1.57 0.30
C GLY A 17 -6.32 -2.55 0.07
N ILE A 18 -6.89 -2.50 -1.13
CA ILE A 18 -8.05 -3.30 -1.53
C ILE A 18 -7.61 -4.26 -2.63
N VAL A 19 -7.86 -5.55 -2.44
CA VAL A 19 -7.58 -6.61 -3.41
C VAL A 19 -8.86 -7.37 -3.76
N GLY A 20 -8.96 -7.83 -5.00
CA GLY A 20 -10.05 -8.68 -5.48
C GLY A 20 -9.57 -10.06 -5.91
N PRO A 21 -10.47 -10.95 -6.36
CA PRO A 21 -10.11 -12.25 -6.90
C PRO A 21 -9.13 -12.17 -8.07
N ALA A 22 -8.18 -13.09 -8.17
CA ALA A 22 -7.09 -13.06 -9.17
C ALA A 22 -7.56 -13.01 -10.64
N LYS A 23 -8.77 -13.48 -10.94
CA LYS A 23 -9.36 -13.53 -12.29
C LYS A 23 -10.50 -12.54 -12.48
N LEU A 24 -10.54 -11.47 -11.68
CA LEU A 24 -11.53 -10.41 -11.86
C LEU A 24 -11.38 -9.80 -13.27
N PRO A 25 -12.48 -9.63 -14.05
CA PRO A 25 -12.40 -9.04 -15.38
C PRO A 25 -11.81 -7.63 -15.34
N GLU A 26 -10.98 -7.29 -16.32
CA GLU A 26 -10.27 -6.00 -16.39
C GLU A 26 -11.23 -4.80 -16.31
N SER A 27 -12.38 -4.88 -16.98
CA SER A 27 -13.39 -3.83 -16.96
C SER A 27 -13.95 -3.57 -15.56
N ILE A 28 -14.12 -4.62 -14.75
CA ILE A 28 -14.58 -4.52 -13.36
C ILE A 28 -13.46 -3.96 -12.49
N THR A 29 -12.24 -4.46 -12.64
CA THR A 29 -11.06 -3.95 -11.93
C THR A 29 -10.86 -2.45 -12.17
N LYS A 30 -10.96 -2.01 -13.42
CA LYS A 30 -10.86 -0.60 -13.81
C LYS A 30 -11.97 0.22 -13.17
N LYS A 31 -13.23 -0.21 -13.29
CA LYS A 31 -14.38 0.51 -12.71
C LYS A 31 -14.25 0.65 -11.19
N LEU A 32 -13.87 -0.42 -10.48
CA LEU A 32 -13.67 -0.36 -9.03
C LEU A 32 -12.54 0.61 -8.66
N ASN A 33 -11.41 0.55 -9.37
CA ASN A 33 -10.30 1.47 -9.12
C ASN A 33 -10.70 2.94 -9.32
N GLU A 34 -11.42 3.24 -10.40
CA GLU A 34 -11.91 4.60 -10.68
C GLU A 34 -12.83 5.10 -9.56
N GLU A 35 -13.80 4.30 -9.12
CA GLU A 35 -14.71 4.72 -8.05
C GLU A 35 -14.01 4.85 -6.70
N ILE A 36 -13.08 3.95 -6.36
CA ILE A 36 -12.26 4.05 -5.14
C ILE A 36 -11.43 5.35 -5.17
N ASN A 37 -10.78 5.65 -6.29
CA ASN A 37 -9.96 6.86 -6.41
C ASN A 37 -10.81 8.15 -6.32
N LYS A 38 -12.05 8.15 -6.83
CA LYS A 38 -12.99 9.28 -6.64
C LYS A 38 -13.33 9.47 -5.16
N VAL A 39 -13.63 8.38 -4.45
CA VAL A 39 -13.98 8.43 -3.02
C VAL A 39 -12.78 8.90 -2.18
N LEU A 40 -11.57 8.43 -2.48
CA LEU A 40 -10.33 8.90 -1.83
C LEU A 40 -10.00 10.37 -2.09
N ALA A 41 -10.55 10.96 -3.16
CA ALA A 41 -10.41 12.38 -3.45
C ALA A 41 -11.46 13.25 -2.73
N SER A 42 -12.49 12.66 -2.12
CA SER A 42 -13.51 13.40 -1.37
C SER A 42 -12.90 14.12 -0.15
N PRO A 43 -13.29 15.37 0.14
CA PRO A 43 -12.79 16.11 1.30
C PRO A 43 -13.05 15.37 2.61
N ASP A 44 -14.28 14.90 2.82
CA ASP A 44 -14.69 14.24 4.07
C ASP A 44 -13.81 13.02 4.41
N LEU A 45 -13.50 12.19 3.42
CA LEU A 45 -12.66 11.02 3.65
C LEU A 45 -11.19 11.38 3.82
N ARG A 46 -10.70 12.40 3.10
CA ARG A 46 -9.33 12.90 3.27
C ARG A 46 -9.12 13.47 4.66
N ASP A 47 -10.09 14.23 5.18
CA ASP A 47 -10.01 14.81 6.51
C ASP A 47 -10.08 13.73 7.59
N THR A 48 -10.97 12.74 7.41
CA THR A 48 -11.08 11.58 8.30
C THR A 48 -9.77 10.79 8.36
N PHE A 49 -9.18 10.48 7.21
CA PHE A 49 -7.91 9.73 7.17
C PHE A 49 -6.74 10.55 7.68
N ALA A 50 -6.67 11.85 7.40
CA ALA A 50 -5.66 12.72 7.97
C ALA A 50 -5.73 12.79 9.50
N ALA A 51 -6.93 12.78 10.09
CA ALA A 51 -7.13 12.72 11.53
C ALA A 51 -6.58 11.42 12.16
N GLU A 52 -6.60 10.32 11.41
CA GLU A 52 -6.04 9.01 11.79
C GLU A 52 -4.56 8.85 11.38
N ALA A 53 -3.89 9.93 10.97
CA ALA A 53 -2.52 9.94 10.45
C ALA A 53 -2.30 9.01 9.22
N LEU A 54 -3.36 8.75 8.45
CA LEU A 54 -3.33 8.01 7.21
C LEU A 54 -3.18 8.95 6.02
N ASN A 55 -2.24 8.62 5.13
CA ASN A 55 -2.05 9.32 3.87
C ASN A 55 -2.69 8.54 2.73
N VAL A 56 -3.57 9.19 1.97
CA VAL A 56 -4.17 8.58 0.76
C VAL A 56 -3.12 8.42 -0.34
N MET A 57 -3.01 7.21 -0.88
CA MET A 57 -2.06 6.86 -1.94
C MET A 57 -2.80 6.26 -3.14
N PRO A 58 -3.53 7.07 -3.92
CA PRO A 58 -4.24 6.56 -5.09
C PRO A 58 -3.25 6.01 -6.13
N MET A 59 -3.50 4.80 -6.61
CA MET A 59 -2.69 4.10 -7.60
C MET A 59 -3.60 3.47 -8.65
N THR A 60 -3.08 3.27 -9.85
CA THR A 60 -3.69 2.37 -10.84
C THR A 60 -3.51 0.90 -10.41
N PRO A 61 -4.32 -0.06 -10.91
CA PRO A 61 -4.14 -1.47 -10.56
C PRO A 61 -2.74 -2.02 -10.87
N PRO A 62 -2.11 -1.71 -12.03
CA PRO A 62 -0.74 -2.14 -12.29
C PRO A 62 0.29 -1.53 -11.32
N GLN A 63 0.14 -0.26 -10.96
CA GLN A 63 1.02 0.41 -9.99
C GLN A 63 0.91 -0.25 -8.61
N PHE A 64 -0.32 -0.53 -8.17
CA PHE A 64 -0.54 -1.18 -6.87
C PHE A 64 -0.03 -2.63 -6.86
N GLY A 65 -0.21 -3.36 -7.96
CA GLY A 65 0.39 -4.69 -8.12
C GLY A 65 1.91 -4.68 -8.01
N LYS A 66 2.57 -3.69 -8.64
CA LYS A 66 4.01 -3.48 -8.49
C LYS A 66 4.39 -3.13 -7.05
N TYR A 67 3.64 -2.24 -6.40
CA TYR A 67 3.90 -1.84 -5.03
C TYR A 67 3.86 -3.04 -4.07
N ILE A 68 2.86 -3.91 -4.17
CA ILE A 68 2.78 -5.15 -3.40
C ILE A 68 4.01 -6.04 -3.64
N ALA A 69 4.42 -6.22 -4.90
CA ALA A 69 5.58 -7.03 -5.24
C ALA A 69 6.89 -6.48 -4.66
N ASP A 70 7.07 -5.16 -4.72
CA ASP A 70 8.24 -4.47 -4.16
C ASP A 70 8.28 -4.58 -2.62
N GLU A 71 7.13 -4.42 -1.95
CA GLU A 71 7.00 -4.57 -0.49
C GLU A 71 7.30 -6.01 -0.06
N ILE A 72 6.76 -7.02 -0.76
CA ILE A 72 7.08 -8.43 -0.50
C ILE A 72 8.58 -8.68 -0.63
N ALA A 73 9.22 -8.15 -1.68
CA ALA A 73 10.67 -8.33 -1.88
C ALA A 73 11.50 -7.66 -0.78
N HIS A 74 11.12 -6.44 -0.38
CA HIS A 74 11.77 -5.70 0.70
C HIS A 74 11.67 -6.47 2.03
N TRP A 75 10.45 -6.82 2.46
CA TRP A 75 10.23 -7.47 3.74
C TRP A 75 10.76 -8.91 3.77
N THR A 76 10.77 -9.62 2.66
CA THR A 76 11.46 -10.94 2.54
C THR A 76 12.95 -10.79 2.82
N THR A 77 13.59 -9.75 2.29
CA THR A 77 15.01 -9.47 2.53
C THR A 77 15.28 -9.19 4.00
N VAL A 78 14.45 -8.36 4.63
CA VAL A 78 14.55 -8.02 6.06
C VAL A 78 14.36 -9.24 6.95
N ALA A 79 13.32 -10.05 6.69
CA ALA A 79 13.03 -11.26 7.46
C ALA A 79 14.19 -12.27 7.40
N ARG A 80 14.76 -12.50 6.21
CA ARG A 80 15.92 -13.39 6.02
C ARG A 80 17.16 -12.89 6.74
N ALA A 81 17.47 -11.60 6.64
CA ALA A 81 18.62 -11.00 7.33
C ALA A 81 18.48 -11.10 8.86
N SER A 82 17.24 -11.05 9.36
CA SER A 82 16.92 -11.08 10.79
C SER A 82 16.61 -12.49 11.33
N LYS A 83 16.68 -13.54 10.49
CA LYS A 83 16.33 -14.93 10.82
C LYS A 83 14.94 -15.08 11.46
N ILE A 84 13.97 -14.31 10.96
CA ILE A 84 12.57 -14.40 11.39
C ILE A 84 11.93 -15.58 10.66
N GLU A 85 11.30 -16.48 11.40
CA GLU A 85 10.53 -17.62 10.89
C GLU A 85 9.04 -17.39 11.18
N ALA A 86 8.18 -17.82 10.25
CA ALA A 86 6.74 -17.88 10.52
C ALA A 86 6.47 -19.05 11.46
N GLU A 87 5.64 -18.83 12.48
CA GLU A 87 5.16 -19.89 13.36
C GLU A 87 4.26 -20.89 12.63
#